data_AF-A0A9P5GS88-F1
#
_entry.id   AF-A0A9P5GS88-F1
#
_cell.length_a   1.000
_cell.length_b   1.000
_cell.length_c   1.000
_cell.angle_alpha   90.00
_cell.angle_beta   90.00
_cell.angle_gamma   90.00
#
_symmetry.space_group_name_H-M   'P 1'
#
loop_
_entity.id
_entity.type
_entity.pdbx_description
1 polymer ?
#
loop_
_entity_poly.entity_id
_entity_poly.type
_entity_poly.pdbx_seq_one_letter_code
_entity_poly.pdbx_strand_id
1 'polypeptide(L)'
;MSPVLGSWQDYLLHECRIFKNNLDTQANILRCDPDGRGKERIQDVIRAVWEITIRADLIISIALGMITEASDSEIIRRNTAFWRRGRDGHYKFENVFLRVKLDISSVLWTLNKDPCQRRCDCFAGGLERIARQVSYHLNV
;
A
#
# COMPACT_ATOMS: atom_id res chain seq x y z
N MET A 1 13.53 17.55 -13.87
CA MET A 1 14.41 17.58 -12.68
C MET A 1 13.72 16.78 -11.60
N SER A 2 14.21 15.57 -11.31
CA SER A 2 13.69 14.76 -10.20
C SER A 2 14.02 15.43 -8.87
N PRO A 3 13.13 15.38 -7.86
CA PRO A 3 13.48 15.84 -6.53
C PRO A 3 14.68 15.02 -6.04
N VAL A 4 15.70 15.69 -5.52
CA VAL A 4 16.86 15.06 -4.88
C VAL A 4 16.37 14.46 -3.57
N LEU A 5 15.81 13.25 -3.64
CA LEU A 5 15.50 12.44 -2.46
C LEU A 5 16.81 11.82 -1.98
N GLY A 6 17.20 12.18 -0.76
CA GLY A 6 18.41 11.68 -0.12
C GLY A 6 18.33 10.16 0.08
N SER A 7 19.17 9.39 -0.61
CA SER A 7 19.19 7.92 -0.54
C SER A 7 17.90 7.21 -0.99
N TRP A 8 18.07 5.99 -1.50
CA TRP A 8 16.96 5.10 -1.86
C TRP A 8 15.94 4.88 -0.72
N GLN A 9 16.40 4.97 0.53
CA GLN A 9 15.58 4.83 1.73
C GLN A 9 14.55 5.96 1.86
N ASP A 10 14.95 7.22 1.71
CA ASP A 10 14.00 8.33 1.84
C ASP A 10 12.96 8.29 0.73
N TYR A 11 13.36 7.86 -0.47
CA TYR A 11 12.41 7.68 -1.57
C TYR A 11 11.38 6.60 -1.27
N LEU A 12 11.82 5.43 -0.78
CA LEU A 12 10.91 4.36 -0.37
C LEU A 12 9.94 4.83 0.71
N LEU A 13 10.44 5.50 1.75
CA LEU A 13 9.61 6.00 2.85
C LEU A 13 8.62 7.07 2.37
N HIS A 14 9.04 7.95 1.46
CA HIS A 14 8.18 8.95 0.86
C HIS A 14 7.00 8.32 0.11
N GLU A 15 7.28 7.38 -0.79
CA GLU A 15 6.22 6.70 -1.54
C GLU A 15 5.29 5.88 -0.64
N CYS A 16 5.83 5.24 0.41
CA CYS A 16 5.03 4.49 1.35
C CYS A 16 4.10 5.38 2.19
N ARG A 17 4.54 6.59 2.56
CA ARG A 17 3.67 7.59 3.24
C ARG A 17 2.54 8.04 2.33
N ILE A 18 2.82 8.32 1.06
CA ILE A 18 1.79 8.69 0.08
C ILE A 18 0.79 7.53 -0.10
N PHE A 19 1.30 6.31 -0.27
CA PHE A 19 0.49 5.12 -0.43
C PHE A 19 -0.45 4.89 0.76
N LYS A 20 0.08 4.96 1.99
CA LYS A 20 -0.69 4.86 3.23
C LYS A 20 -1.75 5.96 3.33
N ASN A 21 -1.37 7.22 3.14
CA ASN A 21 -2.31 8.34 3.24
C ASN A 21 -3.48 8.20 2.25
N ASN A 22 -3.20 7.69 1.06
CA ASN A 22 -4.25 7.42 0.08
C ASN A 22 -5.18 6.29 0.54
N LEU A 23 -4.64 5.20 1.11
CA LEU A 23 -5.46 4.12 1.68
C LEU A 23 -6.38 4.64 2.79
N ASP A 24 -5.83 5.40 3.73
CA ASP A 24 -6.58 5.98 4.86
C ASP A 24 -7.67 6.93 4.35
N THR A 25 -7.35 7.76 3.36
CA THR A 25 -8.31 8.66 2.71
C THR A 25 -9.47 7.88 2.08
N GLN A 26 -9.17 6.84 1.29
CA GLN A 26 -10.21 6.05 0.64
C GLN A 26 -11.04 5.23 1.65
N ALA A 27 -10.43 4.73 2.72
CA ALA A 27 -11.15 4.06 3.80
C ALA A 27 -12.13 5.02 4.49
N ASN A 28 -11.71 6.26 4.76
CA ASN A 28 -12.57 7.29 5.33
C ASN A 28 -13.73 7.65 4.39
N ILE A 29 -13.46 7.80 3.09
CA ILE A 29 -14.50 8.04 2.07
C ILE A 29 -15.48 6.87 1.98
N LEU A 30 -15.06 5.62 2.22
CA LEU A 30 -15.99 4.50 2.24
C LEU A 30 -16.89 4.52 3.47
N ARG A 31 -16.33 4.79 4.65
CA ARG A 31 -17.09 4.86 5.92
C ARG A 31 -18.08 6.01 5.97
N CYS A 32 -17.67 7.16 5.47
CA CYS A 32 -18.44 8.40 5.54
C CYS A 32 -18.88 8.79 4.13
N ASP A 33 -20.10 9.28 3.96
CA ASP A 33 -20.52 9.93 2.71
C ASP A 33 -20.52 11.45 2.94
N PRO A 34 -19.35 12.12 3.02
CA PRO A 34 -19.26 13.51 3.44
C PRO A 34 -20.02 14.45 2.49
N ASP A 35 -20.19 14.03 1.24
CA ASP A 35 -20.76 14.84 0.16
C ASP A 35 -22.17 14.35 -0.26
N GLY A 36 -22.70 13.31 0.39
CA GLY A 36 -23.99 12.69 0.00
C GLY A 36 -23.99 12.07 -1.40
N ARG A 37 -22.82 11.66 -1.92
CA ARG A 37 -22.62 11.20 -3.31
C ARG A 37 -23.03 9.76 -3.56
N GLY A 38 -23.33 8.98 -2.51
CA GLY A 38 -23.85 7.62 -2.64
C GLY A 38 -22.97 6.70 -3.49
N LYS A 39 -23.44 6.33 -4.69
CA LYS A 39 -22.77 5.40 -5.61
C LYS A 39 -21.61 6.02 -6.39
N GLU A 40 -21.68 7.29 -6.76
CA GLU A 40 -20.61 7.96 -7.51
C GLU A 40 -19.29 7.96 -6.72
N ARG A 41 -19.40 8.18 -5.41
CA ARG A 41 -18.32 8.02 -4.44
C ARG A 41 -17.63 6.64 -4.53
N ILE A 42 -18.38 5.56 -4.74
CA ILE A 42 -17.81 4.20 -4.85
C ILE A 42 -16.98 4.07 -6.13
N GLN A 43 -17.42 4.67 -7.24
CA GLN A 43 -16.66 4.68 -8.49
C GLN A 43 -15.37 5.48 -8.36
N ASP A 44 -15.40 6.62 -7.65
CA ASP A 44 -14.21 7.40 -7.34
C ASP A 44 -13.22 6.60 -6.50
N VAL A 45 -13.70 5.91 -5.47
CA VAL A 45 -12.87 5.03 -4.63
C VAL A 45 -12.26 3.91 -5.47
N ILE A 46 -13.01 3.27 -6.37
CA ILE A 46 -12.49 2.22 -7.26
C ILE A 46 -11.33 2.75 -8.09
N ARG A 47 -11.49 3.91 -8.71
CA ARG A 47 -10.44 4.57 -9.49
C ARG A 47 -9.21 4.89 -8.64
N ALA A 48 -9.41 5.47 -7.45
CA ALA A 48 -8.32 5.78 -6.55
C ALA A 48 -7.60 4.51 -6.07
N VAL A 49 -8.30 3.43 -5.72
CA VAL A 49 -7.70 2.15 -5.32
C VAL A 49 -6.92 1.50 -6.47
N TRP A 50 -7.36 1.68 -7.72
CA TRP A 50 -6.58 1.28 -8.88
C TRP A 50 -5.25 2.05 -8.98
N GLU A 51 -5.27 3.37 -8.82
CA GLU A 51 -4.05 4.20 -8.78
C GLU A 51 -3.12 3.81 -7.62
N ILE A 52 -3.68 3.51 -6.44
CA ILE A 52 -2.92 3.01 -5.29
C ILE A 52 -2.27 1.66 -5.65
N THR A 53 -2.94 0.79 -6.39
CA THR A 53 -2.37 -0.49 -6.84
C THR A 53 -1.17 -0.28 -7.78
N ILE A 54 -1.24 0.70 -8.69
CA ILE A 54 -0.10 1.10 -9.54
C ILE A 54 1.05 1.64 -8.68
N ARG A 55 0.75 2.46 -7.66
CA ARG A 55 1.77 2.95 -6.73
C ARG A 55 2.42 1.82 -5.92
N ALA A 56 1.69 0.73 -5.61
CA ALA A 56 2.30 -0.46 -5.01
C ALA A 56 3.38 -1.07 -5.92
N ASP A 57 3.18 -1.06 -7.24
CA ASP A 57 4.19 -1.53 -8.20
C ASP A 57 5.45 -0.66 -8.20
N LEU A 58 5.28 0.66 -8.10
CA LEU A 58 6.41 1.57 -7.93
C LEU A 58 7.19 1.27 -6.64
N ILE A 59 6.48 1.09 -5.51
CA ILE A 59 7.10 0.76 -4.23
C ILE A 59 7.86 -0.56 -4.29
N ILE A 60 7.30 -1.59 -4.94
CA ILE A 60 7.98 -2.88 -5.15
C ILE A 60 9.25 -2.68 -5.98
N SER A 61 9.19 -1.89 -7.04
CA SER A 61 10.36 -1.57 -7.88
C SER A 61 11.47 -0.89 -7.07
N ILE A 62 11.11 0.09 -6.24
CA ILE A 62 12.05 0.78 -5.34
C ILE A 62 12.64 -0.22 -4.33
N ALA A 63 11.82 -1.08 -3.72
CA ALA A 63 12.28 -2.07 -2.76
C ALA A 63 13.26 -3.09 -3.38
N LEU A 64 13.02 -3.51 -4.63
CA LEU A 64 13.94 -4.35 -5.38
C LEU A 64 15.25 -3.61 -5.70
N GLY A 65 15.17 -2.35 -6.13
CA GLY A 65 16.34 -1.49 -6.35
C GLY A 65 17.18 -1.29 -5.10
N MET A 66 16.54 -1.16 -3.93
CA MET A 66 17.24 -1.09 -2.65
C MET A 66 18.02 -2.36 -2.33
N ILE A 67 17.47 -3.54 -2.60
CA ILE A 67 18.17 -4.81 -2.37
C ILE A 67 19.41 -4.91 -3.26
N THR A 68 19.37 -4.40 -4.49
CA THR A 68 20.49 -4.46 -5.43
C THR A 68 21.53 -3.37 -5.22
N GLU A 69 21.11 -2.14 -4.95
CA GLU A 69 21.98 -0.95 -4.98
C GLU A 69 22.32 -0.39 -3.60
N ALA A 70 21.52 -0.71 -2.57
CA ALA A 70 21.65 -0.17 -1.23
C ALA A 70 21.40 -1.24 -0.16
N SER A 71 21.94 -2.44 -0.38
CA SER A 71 21.73 -3.61 0.49
C SER A 71 22.22 -3.42 1.93
N ASP A 72 23.14 -2.48 2.15
CA ASP A 72 23.69 -2.07 3.45
C ASP A 72 22.89 -0.94 4.13
N SER A 73 21.83 -0.44 3.48
CA SER A 73 20.97 0.61 4.02
C SER A 73 20.44 0.25 5.40
N GLU A 74 20.30 1.27 6.25
CA GLU A 74 19.87 1.11 7.63
C GLU A 74 18.52 0.40 7.70
N ILE A 75 17.58 0.72 6.80
CA ILE A 75 16.27 0.07 6.75
C ILE A 75 16.41 -1.43 6.49
N ILE A 76 17.22 -1.88 5.54
CA ILE A 76 17.42 -3.31 5.27
C ILE A 76 18.08 -3.99 6.47
N ARG A 77 19.09 -3.35 7.07
CA ARG A 77 19.89 -3.91 8.17
C ARG A 77 19.13 -4.03 9.49
N ARG A 78 18.29 -3.04 9.82
CA ARG A 78 17.53 -2.99 11.09
C ARG A 78 16.22 -3.76 11.02
N ASN A 79 15.64 -3.93 9.84
CA ASN A 79 14.26 -4.39 9.69
C ASN A 79 14.14 -5.84 9.20
N THR A 80 15.10 -6.71 9.55
CA THR A 80 15.01 -8.15 9.23
C THR A 80 13.78 -8.83 9.83
N ALA A 81 13.29 -8.34 10.98
CA ALA A 81 12.04 -8.80 11.59
C ALA A 81 10.79 -8.53 10.73
N PHE A 82 10.86 -7.56 9.81
CA PHE A 82 9.76 -7.21 8.93
C PHE A 82 9.78 -7.99 7.63
N TRP A 83 10.88 -8.67 7.32
CA TRP A 83 10.95 -9.51 6.14
C TRP A 83 9.89 -10.60 6.21
N ARG A 84 9.26 -10.90 5.08
CA ARG A 84 8.27 -11.96 4.98
C ARG A 84 8.93 -13.24 4.53
N ARG A 85 8.64 -14.34 5.25
CA ARG A 85 9.12 -15.67 4.90
C ARG A 85 8.53 -16.09 3.55
N GLY A 86 9.41 -16.29 2.58
CA GLY A 86 9.08 -16.80 1.25
C GLY A 86 8.72 -18.29 1.29
N ARG A 87 8.31 -18.82 0.13
CA ARG A 87 8.04 -20.26 -0.03
C ARG A 87 9.29 -21.12 0.12
N ASP A 88 10.45 -20.54 -0.14
CA ASP A 88 11.78 -21.14 0.08
C ASP A 88 12.19 -21.14 1.56
N GLY A 89 11.37 -20.59 2.45
CA GLY A 89 11.64 -20.54 3.87
C GLY A 89 12.58 -19.41 4.29
N HIS A 90 13.12 -18.63 3.35
CA HIS A 90 13.98 -17.48 3.63
C HIS A 90 13.16 -16.20 3.80
N TYR A 91 13.61 -15.33 4.69
CA TYR A 91 13.04 -14.02 4.88
C TYR A 91 13.45 -13.10 3.72
N LYS A 92 12.48 -12.36 3.15
CA LYS A 92 12.75 -11.38 2.08
C LYS A 92 11.99 -10.08 2.29
N PHE A 93 12.66 -8.97 2.02
CA PHE A 93 12.15 -7.62 2.25
C PHE A 93 11.02 -7.26 1.28
N GLU A 94 11.22 -7.50 -0.01
CA GLU A 94 10.28 -7.22 -1.10
C GLU A 94 8.94 -7.97 -0.94
N ASN A 95 8.96 -9.13 -0.27
CA ASN A 95 7.74 -9.92 -0.02
C ASN A 95 6.70 -9.18 0.83
N VAL A 96 7.11 -8.20 1.64
CA VAL A 96 6.19 -7.33 2.38
C VAL A 96 5.30 -6.56 1.41
N PHE A 97 5.92 -5.91 0.43
CA PHE A 97 5.23 -5.08 -0.55
C PHE A 97 4.43 -5.91 -1.56
N LEU A 98 4.97 -7.07 -1.96
CA LEU A 98 4.22 -8.03 -2.78
C LEU A 98 2.94 -8.48 -2.07
N ARG A 99 3.00 -8.75 -0.75
CA ARG A 99 1.81 -9.11 0.01
C ARG A 99 0.80 -7.97 0.11
N VAL A 100 1.27 -6.75 0.36
CA VAL A 100 0.44 -5.54 0.35
C VAL A 100 -0.26 -5.36 -1.00
N LYS A 101 0.46 -5.55 -2.12
CA LYS A 101 -0.12 -5.49 -3.47
C LYS A 101 -1.20 -6.55 -3.68
N LEU A 102 -0.97 -7.78 -3.23
CA LEU A 102 -1.97 -8.85 -3.35
C LEU A 102 -3.23 -8.53 -2.54
N ASP A 103 -3.06 -8.06 -1.30
CA ASP A 103 -4.17 -7.70 -0.42
C ASP A 103 -5.00 -6.55 -1.03
N ILE A 104 -4.38 -5.48 -1.57
CA ILE A 104 -5.11 -4.39 -2.23
C ILE A 104 -5.77 -4.83 -3.54
N SER A 105 -5.12 -5.67 -4.34
CA SER A 105 -5.69 -6.20 -5.59
C SER A 105 -6.96 -7.00 -5.32
N SER A 106 -6.98 -7.76 -4.21
CA SER A 106 -8.17 -8.50 -3.77
C SER A 106 -9.32 -7.57 -3.38
N VAL A 107 -9.03 -6.48 -2.66
CA VAL A 107 -10.03 -5.46 -2.31
C VAL A 107 -10.59 -4.80 -3.58
N LEU A 108 -9.70 -4.37 -4.49
CA LEU A 108 -10.09 -3.74 -5.76
C LEU A 108 -10.96 -4.66 -6.63
N TRP A 109 -10.57 -5.93 -6.75
CA TRP A 109 -11.34 -6.91 -7.49
C TRP A 109 -12.74 -7.09 -6.93
N THR A 110 -12.87 -7.14 -5.60
CA THR A 110 -14.15 -7.30 -4.93
C THR A 110 -15.02 -6.04 -5.08
N LEU A 111 -14.42 -4.85 -4.93
CA LEU A 111 -15.08 -3.56 -5.17
C LEU A 111 -15.62 -3.45 -6.60
N ASN A 112 -14.84 -3.87 -7.60
CA ASN A 112 -15.24 -3.85 -9.01
C ASN A 112 -16.40 -4.81 -9.32
N LYS A 113 -16.44 -5.98 -8.68
CA LYS A 113 -17.48 -6.98 -8.95
C LYS A 113 -18.83 -6.66 -8.33
N ASP A 114 -18.82 -6.07 -7.13
CA ASP A 114 -20.03 -5.84 -6.36
C ASP A 114 -19.93 -4.50 -5.60
N PRO A 115 -20.05 -3.36 -6.32
CA PRO A 115 -20.03 -2.04 -5.72
C PRO A 115 -21.34 -1.78 -4.96
N CYS A 116 -21.40 -2.31 -3.73
CA CYS A 116 -22.56 -2.18 -2.85
C CYS A 116 -22.25 -1.30 -1.64
N GLN A 117 -23.11 -0.31 -1.39
CA GLN A 117 -23.00 0.57 -0.23
C GLN A 117 -23.04 -0.18 1.11
N ARG A 118 -23.73 -1.34 1.17
CA ARG A 118 -23.78 -2.18 2.37
C ARG A 118 -22.44 -2.81 2.75
N ARG A 119 -21.47 -2.85 1.82
CA ARG A 119 -20.15 -3.45 2.03
C ARG A 119 -19.04 -2.41 2.20
N CYS A 120 -19.37 -1.12 2.21
CA CYS A 120 -18.41 -0.04 2.40
C CYS A 120 -17.55 -0.22 3.66
N ASP A 121 -18.14 -0.64 4.78
CA ASP A 121 -17.39 -0.88 6.02
C ASP A 121 -16.37 -2.02 5.89
N CYS A 122 -16.74 -3.10 5.17
CA CYS A 122 -15.83 -4.20 4.90
C CYS A 122 -14.65 -3.75 4.02
N PHE A 123 -14.92 -2.97 2.97
CA PHE A 123 -13.88 -2.45 2.09
C PHE A 123 -12.98 -1.45 2.81
N ALA A 124 -13.56 -0.54 3.59
CA ALA A 124 -12.82 0.40 4.43
C ALA A 124 -11.90 -0.35 5.40
N GLY A 125 -12.42 -1.35 6.12
CA GLY A 125 -11.62 -2.18 7.01
C GLY A 125 -10.49 -2.92 6.30
N GLY A 126 -10.70 -3.33 5.04
CA GLY A 126 -9.67 -3.91 4.18
C GLY A 126 -8.54 -2.92 3.88
N LEU A 127 -8.87 -1.71 3.42
CA LEU A 127 -7.90 -0.65 3.12
C LEU A 127 -7.12 -0.24 4.37
N GLU A 128 -7.78 -0.06 5.51
CA GLU A 128 -7.12 0.26 6.78
C GLU A 128 -6.19 -0.84 7.28
N ARG A 129 -6.56 -2.10 7.08
CA ARG A 129 -5.70 -3.23 7.44
C ARG A 129 -4.41 -3.17 6.64
N ILE A 130 -4.49 -2.82 5.36
CA ILE A 130 -3.33 -2.67 4.49
C ILE A 130 -2.49 -1.45 4.92
N ALA A 131 -3.12 -0.31 5.21
CA ALA A 131 -2.45 0.88 5.72
C ALA A 131 -1.70 0.61 7.04
N ARG A 132 -2.32 -0.15 7.95
CA ARG A 132 -1.70 -0.62 9.20
C ARG A 132 -0.53 -1.56 8.96
N GLN A 133 -0.60 -2.45 7.97
CA GLN A 133 0.54 -3.29 7.60
C GLN A 133 1.71 -2.44 7.11
N VAL A 134 1.47 -1.46 6.24
CA VAL A 134 2.51 -0.55 5.75
C VAL A 134 3.13 0.25 6.90
N SER A 135 2.29 0.78 7.79
CA SER A 135 2.73 1.52 8.98
C SER A 135 3.60 0.65 9.89
N TYR A 136 3.15 -0.58 10.15
CA TYR A 136 3.87 -1.55 10.96
C TYR A 136 5.23 -1.90 10.34
N HIS A 137 5.27 -2.18 9.05
CA HIS A 137 6.48 -2.66 8.38
C HIS A 137 7.54 -1.59 8.13
N LEU A 138 7.15 -0.32 8.05
CA LEU A 138 8.04 0.76 7.60
C LEU A 138 8.14 1.91 8.60
N ASN A 139 7.45 1.79 9.74
CA ASN A 139 7.39 2.79 10.79
C ASN A 139 6.97 4.18 10.25
N VAL A 140 5.95 4.18 9.39
CA VAL A 140 5.37 5.37 8.72
C VAL A 140 3.92 5.60 9.10
#